data_AF-A0A1A9T3V2-F1
#
_entry.id   AF-A0A1A9T3V2-F1
#
_cell.length_a   1.000
_cell.length_b   1.000
_cell.length_c   1.000
_cell.angle_alpha   90.00
_cell.angle_beta   90.00
_cell.angle_gamma   90.00
#
_symmetry.space_group_name_H-M   'P 1'
#
loop_
_entity.id
_entity.type
_entity.pdbx_description
1 polymer ?
#
loop_
_entity_poly.entity_id
_entity_poly.type
_entity_poly.pdbx_seq_one_letter_code
_entity_poly.pdbx_strand_id
1 'polypeptide(L)'
;MSDISARNHPSASNRTFAILTVLPAAAIIASLIIGIQYYSNRNAAIKTALSSYQLAAKDVDDFIDIREQRAKQLAETLSKYTDLKVDNRASAKITELFANAMLSNPAFYNIYLGFSNGDFYEVISLDNNPAMREYLKAQDKDHWVVNRIYPLNGKRVKQLDFLDNHLQLRTSRYEPSNYDARSRPWFNDAHTDTINKTSPYIFSFPQIPGQTYSIKLPDEDTVLGIDTPLEALANYLNKQPLSSQGEVYLYKASGEILASNRNKSEGDEQVFAPIKPMKLPDSQRQYIDSLGSVKISNEQDWPPLDFSVAGDPQGYTVDLLKLAAAKLGLQIEFINGYSWTGLMEKFEQDKVDILQPIAETNKNSTNGYLSAPIANLPIGLAFRDGEDTPASLAEMKGKTIAIPKGWASIQALHTSYPDIKILEVSSSKAALEAVRDGNADATMDASVILHFMANRYFIEGLSYVEMVDTGNANIPKNFHFLVTNRLRELGPLLEMAIKNIEPEYKDHLRHKWLSTLDTTMSKKIMTVPYPELINTTSHEQSLNTSRLFSNNGDTYLSYVYQLDRGNKNSDYFGVVVPAKNVLGSAMDTLRSSILLMLGVLILLLILTVVFANPIASVARKTFAFK
;
A
#
# COMPACT_ATOMS: atom_id res chain seq x y z
N MET A 1 -21.00 -91.49 -44.92
CA MET A 1 -21.91 -90.60 -44.16
C MET A 1 -21.05 -89.68 -43.31
N SER A 2 -21.42 -88.39 -43.28
CA SER A 2 -20.87 -87.24 -42.52
C SER A 2 -19.38 -86.93 -42.75
N ASP A 3 -18.99 -85.95 -43.56
CA ASP A 3 -19.30 -84.50 -43.53
C ASP A 3 -18.57 -83.74 -42.40
N ILE A 4 -18.23 -82.48 -42.71
CA ILE A 4 -17.52 -81.45 -41.93
C ILE A 4 -16.04 -81.28 -42.33
N SER A 5 -15.81 -80.76 -43.55
CA SER A 5 -14.65 -79.87 -43.78
C SER A 5 -14.99 -78.50 -43.20
N ALA A 6 -14.46 -78.20 -42.02
CA ALA A 6 -14.49 -76.84 -41.46
C ALA A 6 -13.61 -75.92 -42.33
N ARG A 7 -14.22 -75.22 -43.28
CA ARG A 7 -13.59 -74.08 -43.97
C ARG A 7 -13.37 -72.98 -42.94
N ASN A 8 -12.13 -72.81 -42.49
CA ASN A 8 -11.67 -71.61 -41.79
C ASN A 8 -12.02 -70.37 -42.62
N HIS A 9 -12.95 -69.55 -42.15
CA HIS A 9 -13.31 -68.28 -42.76
C HIS A 9 -12.23 -67.20 -42.48
N PRO A 10 -11.50 -66.67 -43.48
CA PRO A 10 -10.50 -65.62 -43.25
C PRO A 10 -11.13 -64.22 -43.09
N SER A 11 -12.46 -64.08 -43.28
CA SER A 11 -13.10 -62.76 -43.42
C SER A 11 -13.33 -62.00 -42.11
N ALA A 12 -13.34 -62.68 -40.96
CA ALA A 12 -13.42 -62.03 -39.65
C ALA A 12 -12.07 -61.48 -39.17
N SER A 13 -10.95 -62.04 -39.67
CA SER A 13 -9.59 -61.67 -39.29
C SER A 13 -9.25 -60.24 -39.70
N ASN A 14 -9.51 -59.86 -40.95
CA ASN A 14 -9.06 -58.57 -41.48
C ASN A 14 -9.84 -57.37 -40.91
N ARG A 15 -11.15 -57.51 -40.62
CA ARG A 15 -11.96 -56.44 -40.02
C ARG A 15 -11.59 -56.21 -38.56
N THR A 16 -11.43 -57.30 -37.82
CA THR A 16 -11.03 -57.27 -36.42
C THR A 16 -9.60 -56.75 -36.30
N PHE A 17 -8.70 -57.15 -37.19
CA PHE A 17 -7.33 -56.65 -37.28
C PHE A 17 -7.25 -55.16 -37.63
N ALA A 18 -8.00 -54.70 -38.64
CA ALA A 18 -8.02 -53.27 -39.02
C ALA A 18 -8.56 -52.40 -37.87
N ILE A 19 -9.63 -52.82 -37.19
CA ILE A 19 -10.19 -52.11 -36.04
C ILE A 19 -9.22 -52.14 -34.85
N LEU A 20 -8.56 -53.27 -34.57
CA LEU A 20 -7.60 -53.43 -33.48
C LEU A 20 -6.25 -52.74 -33.71
N THR A 21 -5.92 -52.34 -34.94
CA THR A 21 -4.63 -51.69 -35.27
C THR A 21 -4.81 -50.22 -35.63
N VAL A 22 -5.76 -49.89 -36.51
CA VAL A 22 -5.95 -48.52 -37.03
C VAL A 22 -6.56 -47.61 -35.97
N LEU A 23 -7.56 -48.07 -35.20
CA LEU A 23 -8.20 -47.21 -34.19
C LEU A 23 -7.27 -46.90 -33.00
N PRO A 24 -6.54 -47.87 -32.41
CA PRO A 24 -5.57 -47.54 -31.36
C PRO A 24 -4.44 -46.66 -31.87
N ALA A 25 -3.92 -46.90 -33.09
CA ALA A 25 -2.90 -46.04 -33.68
C ALA A 25 -3.43 -44.61 -33.90
N ALA A 26 -4.64 -44.45 -34.43
CA ALA A 26 -5.28 -43.14 -34.59
C ALA A 26 -5.56 -42.45 -33.26
N ALA A 27 -5.96 -43.20 -32.22
CA ALA A 27 -6.18 -42.67 -30.87
C ALA A 27 -4.87 -42.22 -30.20
N ILE A 28 -3.77 -42.96 -30.39
CA ILE A 28 -2.44 -42.58 -29.91
C ILE A 28 -1.98 -41.31 -30.61
N ILE A 29 -2.10 -41.24 -31.95
CA ILE A 29 -1.74 -40.06 -32.73
C ILE A 29 -2.58 -38.85 -32.31
N ALA A 30 -3.89 -39.02 -32.16
CA ALA A 30 -4.79 -37.95 -31.69
C ALA A 30 -4.39 -37.47 -30.28
N SER A 31 -4.09 -38.39 -29.36
CA SER A 31 -3.66 -38.04 -28.00
C SER A 31 -2.33 -37.28 -28.00
N LEU A 32 -1.37 -37.68 -28.84
CA LEU A 32 -0.10 -36.97 -29.03
C LEU A 32 -0.33 -35.57 -29.60
N ILE A 33 -1.18 -35.42 -30.62
CA ILE A 33 -1.52 -34.13 -31.21
C ILE A 33 -2.21 -33.23 -30.19
N ILE A 34 -3.16 -33.74 -29.41
CA ILE A 34 -3.84 -33.00 -28.33
C ILE A 34 -2.81 -32.52 -27.30
N GLY A 35 -1.88 -33.40 -26.89
CA GLY A 35 -0.82 -33.06 -25.94
C GLY A 35 0.11 -31.97 -26.47
N ILE A 36 0.55 -32.08 -27.72
CA ILE A 36 1.40 -31.08 -28.38
C ILE A 36 0.65 -29.75 -28.52
N GLN A 37 -0.61 -29.77 -28.96
CA GLN A 37 -1.43 -28.58 -29.12
C GLN A 37 -1.70 -27.89 -27.78
N TYR A 38 -2.00 -28.66 -26.73
CA TYR A 38 -2.15 -28.16 -25.38
C TYR A 38 -0.88 -27.44 -24.91
N TYR A 39 0.27 -28.09 -25.04
CA TYR A 39 1.57 -27.54 -24.65
C TYR A 39 1.91 -26.27 -25.45
N SER A 40 1.71 -26.30 -26.77
CA SER A 40 1.96 -25.17 -27.66
C SER A 40 1.06 -23.98 -27.35
N ASN A 41 -0.25 -24.20 -27.22
CA ASN A 41 -1.21 -23.14 -26.88
C ASN A 41 -0.95 -22.55 -25.50
N ARG A 42 -0.63 -23.40 -24.50
CA ARG A 42 -0.28 -22.96 -23.15
C ARG A 42 0.96 -22.06 -23.17
N ASN A 43 2.02 -22.46 -23.86
CA ASN A 43 3.24 -21.68 -23.94
C ASN A 43 3.06 -20.39 -24.73
N ALA A 44 2.26 -20.42 -25.81
CA ALA A 44 1.89 -19.22 -26.55
C ALA A 44 1.10 -18.23 -25.67
N ALA A 45 0.13 -18.70 -24.90
CA ALA A 45 -0.64 -17.88 -23.97
C ALA A 45 0.26 -17.23 -22.90
N ILE A 46 1.14 -18.00 -22.26
CA ILE A 46 2.10 -17.48 -21.27
C ILE A 46 3.06 -16.47 -21.90
N LYS A 47 3.58 -16.73 -23.10
CA LYS A 47 4.49 -15.81 -23.80
C LYS A 47 3.80 -14.49 -24.16
N THR A 48 2.57 -14.55 -24.65
CA THR A 48 1.76 -13.35 -24.93
C THR A 48 1.48 -12.57 -23.66
N ALA A 49 1.10 -13.24 -22.57
CA ALA A 49 0.89 -12.61 -21.27
C ALA A 49 2.17 -11.92 -20.76
N LEU A 50 3.31 -12.61 -20.80
CA LEU A 50 4.60 -12.05 -20.42
C LEU A 50 4.95 -10.81 -21.26
N SER A 51 4.71 -10.84 -22.57
CA SER A 51 4.95 -9.68 -23.45
C SER A 51 4.07 -8.49 -23.06
N SER A 52 2.79 -8.73 -22.74
CA SER A 52 1.88 -7.69 -22.25
C SER A 52 2.31 -7.15 -20.88
N TYR A 53 2.81 -8.00 -19.98
CA TYR A 53 3.29 -7.57 -18.67
C TYR A 53 4.56 -6.74 -18.78
N GLN A 54 5.49 -7.12 -19.66
CA GLN A 54 6.70 -6.36 -19.96
C GLN A 54 6.38 -4.98 -20.55
N LEU A 55 5.42 -4.93 -21.50
CA LEU A 55 4.97 -3.66 -22.07
C LEU A 55 4.36 -2.75 -21.01
N ALA A 56 3.46 -3.28 -20.18
CA ALA A 56 2.84 -2.50 -19.12
C ALA A 56 3.85 -2.05 -18.04
N ALA A 57 4.83 -2.90 -17.69
CA ALA A 57 5.90 -2.52 -16.80
C ALA A 57 6.71 -1.35 -17.35
N LYS A 58 7.06 -1.42 -18.65
CA LYS A 58 7.77 -0.34 -19.34
C LYS A 58 6.95 0.95 -19.41
N ASP A 59 5.66 0.85 -19.73
CA ASP A 59 4.75 2.00 -19.79
C ASP A 59 4.60 2.68 -18.42
N VAL A 60 4.51 1.88 -17.35
CA VAL A 60 4.46 2.38 -15.96
C VAL A 60 5.78 3.01 -15.55
N ASP A 61 6.91 2.39 -15.88
CA ASP A 61 8.23 2.95 -15.59
C ASP A 61 8.43 4.29 -16.31
N ASP A 62 8.10 4.36 -17.61
CA ASP A 62 8.14 5.58 -18.40
C ASP A 62 7.21 6.66 -17.85
N PHE A 63 6.00 6.29 -17.43
CA PHE A 63 5.08 7.23 -16.81
C PHE A 63 5.65 7.84 -15.52
N ILE A 64 6.29 7.02 -14.68
CA ILE A 64 6.92 7.47 -13.44
C ILE A 64 8.12 8.37 -13.74
N ASP A 65 9.04 7.92 -14.59
CA ASP A 65 10.26 8.67 -14.93
C ASP A 65 9.93 9.99 -15.62
N ILE A 66 9.05 10.02 -16.63
CA ILE A 66 8.67 11.26 -17.31
C ILE A 66 8.09 12.27 -16.32
N ARG A 67 7.25 11.83 -15.36
CA ARG A 67 6.68 12.74 -14.34
C ARG A 67 7.75 13.23 -13.38
N GLU A 68 8.64 12.35 -12.93
CA GLU A 68 9.74 12.70 -12.04
C GLU A 68 10.72 13.68 -12.69
N GLN A 69 11.15 13.43 -13.92
CA GLN A 69 12.04 14.31 -14.68
C GLN A 69 11.38 15.68 -14.91
N ARG A 70 10.10 15.72 -15.28
CA ARG A 70 9.37 16.99 -15.45
C ARG A 70 9.29 17.78 -14.15
N ALA A 71 9.06 17.10 -13.02
CA ALA A 71 8.99 17.77 -11.71
C ALA A 71 10.36 18.36 -11.33
N LYS A 72 11.44 17.58 -11.49
CA LYS A 72 12.82 18.03 -11.24
C LYS A 72 13.19 19.20 -12.14
N GLN A 73 13.01 19.08 -13.44
CA GLN A 73 13.31 20.15 -14.41
C GLN A 73 12.53 21.42 -14.13
N LEU A 74 11.25 21.30 -13.76
CA LEU A 74 10.43 22.45 -13.41
C LEU A 74 10.92 23.12 -12.13
N ALA A 75 11.20 22.36 -11.07
CA ALA A 75 11.73 22.88 -9.82
C ALA A 75 13.10 23.54 -10.02
N GLU A 76 14.01 22.91 -10.76
CA GLU A 76 15.32 23.48 -11.09
C GLU A 76 15.21 24.77 -11.89
N THR A 77 14.33 24.81 -12.90
CA THR A 77 14.12 26.00 -13.72
C THR A 77 13.56 27.14 -12.89
N LEU A 78 12.55 26.87 -12.06
CA LEU A 78 11.94 27.88 -11.20
C LEU A 78 12.92 28.38 -10.13
N SER A 79 13.75 27.50 -9.56
CA SER A 79 14.73 27.88 -8.52
C SER A 79 15.75 28.93 -8.97
N LYS A 80 15.96 29.07 -10.29
CA LYS A 80 16.91 30.04 -10.88
C LYS A 80 16.31 31.43 -11.06
N TYR A 81 15.00 31.61 -10.85
CA TYR A 81 14.38 32.93 -10.92
C TYR A 81 14.68 33.71 -9.63
N THR A 82 15.28 34.90 -9.77
CA THR A 82 15.69 35.73 -8.64
C THR A 82 14.54 36.49 -7.98
N ASP A 83 13.47 36.77 -8.74
CA ASP A 83 12.35 37.62 -8.31
C ASP A 83 11.19 36.82 -7.70
N LEU A 84 11.47 35.65 -7.13
CA LEU A 84 10.43 34.83 -6.50
C LEU A 84 9.90 35.44 -5.20
N LYS A 85 10.67 36.29 -4.52
CA LYS A 85 10.27 36.85 -3.22
C LYS A 85 10.62 38.33 -3.05
N VAL A 86 9.94 38.97 -2.09
CA VAL A 86 10.25 40.28 -1.50
C VAL A 86 10.07 40.15 0.01
N ASP A 87 11.11 40.41 0.81
CA ASP A 87 11.08 40.40 2.28
C ASP A 87 10.38 39.18 2.91
N ASN A 88 10.81 37.96 2.53
CA ASN A 88 10.23 36.68 3.00
C ASN A 88 8.73 36.49 2.68
N ARG A 89 8.25 37.17 1.63
CA ARG A 89 6.92 36.96 1.05
C ARG A 89 7.05 36.74 -0.45
N ALA A 90 6.09 36.07 -1.03
CA ALA A 90 6.07 35.82 -2.46
C ALA A 90 5.90 37.13 -3.25
N SER A 91 6.61 37.28 -4.37
CA SER A 91 6.57 38.52 -5.16
C SER A 91 5.22 38.71 -5.87
N ALA A 92 4.88 39.95 -6.26
CA ALA A 92 3.60 40.24 -6.92
C ALA A 92 3.43 39.51 -8.28
N LYS A 93 4.53 39.10 -8.92
CA LYS A 93 4.52 38.43 -10.23
C LYS A 93 4.58 36.89 -10.14
N ILE A 94 4.79 36.34 -8.94
CA ILE A 94 4.99 34.90 -8.78
C ILE A 94 3.75 34.08 -9.16
N THR A 95 2.55 34.62 -8.94
CA THR A 95 1.30 33.94 -9.30
C THR A 95 1.26 33.65 -10.79
N GLU A 96 1.60 34.65 -11.61
CA GLU A 96 1.62 34.53 -13.06
C GLU A 96 2.71 33.55 -13.51
N LEU A 97 3.89 33.60 -12.91
CA LEU A 97 4.97 32.65 -13.21
C LEU A 97 4.54 31.21 -12.92
N PHE A 98 3.99 30.94 -11.74
CA PHE A 98 3.57 29.59 -11.35
C PHE A 98 2.37 29.10 -12.18
N ALA A 99 1.40 29.98 -12.46
CA ALA A 99 0.27 29.65 -13.33
C ALA A 99 0.76 29.28 -14.74
N ASN A 100 1.63 30.09 -15.36
CA ASN A 100 2.18 29.82 -16.69
C ASN A 100 3.04 28.55 -16.73
N ALA A 101 3.80 28.29 -15.67
CA ALA A 101 4.56 27.06 -15.48
C ALA A 101 3.64 25.83 -15.47
N MET A 102 2.52 25.88 -14.73
CA MET A 102 1.52 24.80 -14.67
C MET A 102 0.72 24.65 -15.97
N LEU A 103 0.41 25.75 -16.67
CA LEU A 103 -0.22 25.68 -18.00
C LEU A 103 0.67 24.94 -19.02
N SER A 104 1.99 25.13 -18.91
CA SER A 104 2.97 24.41 -19.73
C SER A 104 3.21 22.97 -19.25
N ASN A 105 2.81 22.65 -18.01
CA ASN A 105 3.01 21.36 -17.37
C ASN A 105 1.73 20.89 -16.66
N PRO A 106 0.65 20.53 -17.39
CA PRO A 106 -0.66 20.22 -16.81
C PRO A 106 -0.70 18.96 -15.94
N ALA A 107 0.42 18.25 -15.80
CA ALA A 107 0.58 17.13 -14.88
C ALA A 107 0.69 17.56 -13.39
N PHE A 108 1.01 18.84 -13.14
CA PHE A 108 1.13 19.41 -11.80
C PHE A 108 -0.04 20.36 -11.53
N TYR A 109 -0.59 20.26 -10.31
CA TYR A 109 -1.74 21.05 -9.90
C TYR A 109 -1.36 22.19 -8.95
N ASN A 110 -0.17 22.15 -8.35
CA ASN A 110 0.31 23.21 -7.48
C ASN A 110 1.81 23.48 -7.67
N ILE A 111 2.22 24.68 -7.26
CA ILE A 111 3.61 25.09 -7.04
C ILE A 111 3.58 26.05 -5.85
N TYR A 112 4.54 25.90 -4.92
CA TYR A 112 4.54 26.70 -3.69
C TYR A 112 5.91 27.04 -3.15
N LEU A 113 5.93 28.05 -2.28
CA LEU A 113 7.07 28.48 -1.49
C LEU A 113 6.76 28.34 0.00
N GLY A 114 7.74 27.87 0.75
CA GLY A 114 7.82 27.99 2.20
C GLY A 114 8.96 28.91 2.60
N PHE A 115 8.77 29.65 3.68
CA PHE A 115 9.74 30.63 4.17
C PHE A 115 10.27 30.26 5.57
N SER A 116 11.47 30.73 5.93
CA SER A 116 12.13 30.44 7.22
C SER A 116 11.41 31.05 8.44
N ASN A 117 10.45 31.95 8.23
CA ASN A 117 9.52 32.44 9.25
C ASN A 117 8.27 31.54 9.42
N GLY A 118 8.17 30.45 8.64
CA GLY A 118 7.06 29.50 8.61
C GLY A 118 5.92 29.89 7.68
N ASP A 119 6.00 31.03 6.98
CA ASP A 119 4.97 31.46 6.01
C ASP A 119 4.93 30.52 4.81
N PHE A 120 3.79 30.55 4.12
CA PHE A 120 3.51 29.67 2.99
C PHE A 120 2.77 30.42 1.89
N TYR A 121 3.11 30.11 0.66
CA TYR A 121 2.47 30.65 -0.53
C TYR A 121 2.35 29.58 -1.60
N GLU A 122 1.13 29.27 -2.00
CA GLU A 122 0.84 28.20 -2.97
C GLU A 122 -0.10 28.72 -4.04
N VAL A 123 0.18 28.36 -5.29
CA VAL A 123 -0.73 28.56 -6.42
C VAL A 123 -1.25 27.19 -6.84
N ILE A 124 -2.57 27.07 -6.92
CA ILE A 124 -3.29 25.84 -7.22
C ILE A 124 -4.07 26.04 -8.51
N SER A 125 -3.88 25.14 -9.47
CA SER A 125 -4.75 24.99 -10.64
C SER A 125 -6.00 24.21 -10.28
N LEU A 126 -7.17 24.77 -10.58
CA LEU A 126 -8.46 24.08 -10.50
C LEU A 126 -8.84 23.40 -11.84
N ASP A 127 -8.09 23.70 -12.90
CA ASP A 127 -8.33 23.16 -14.23
C ASP A 127 -7.87 21.70 -14.27
N ASN A 128 -8.73 20.82 -14.76
CA ASN A 128 -8.54 19.36 -14.78
C ASN A 128 -8.39 18.70 -13.39
N ASN A 129 -8.83 19.37 -12.32
CA ASN A 129 -8.82 18.82 -10.96
C ASN A 129 -10.20 18.96 -10.28
N PRO A 130 -11.20 18.15 -10.68
CA PRO A 130 -12.56 18.24 -10.14
C PRO A 130 -12.63 17.96 -8.63
N ALA A 131 -11.79 17.04 -8.13
CA ALA A 131 -11.70 16.74 -6.70
C ALA A 131 -11.25 17.96 -5.89
N MET A 132 -10.23 18.68 -6.37
CA MET A 132 -9.79 19.93 -5.74
C MET A 132 -10.87 21.02 -5.79
N ARG A 133 -11.57 21.16 -6.92
CA ARG A 133 -12.68 22.12 -7.07
C ARG A 133 -13.79 21.86 -6.05
N GLU A 134 -14.18 20.59 -5.88
CA GLU A 134 -15.16 20.17 -4.89
C GLU A 134 -14.67 20.43 -3.46
N TYR A 135 -13.45 20.01 -3.14
CA TYR A 135 -12.84 20.21 -1.82
C TYR A 135 -12.78 21.68 -1.43
N LEU A 136 -12.37 22.54 -2.36
CA LEU A 136 -12.33 23.98 -2.18
C LEU A 136 -13.71 24.65 -2.32
N LYS A 137 -14.79 23.94 -2.66
CA LYS A 137 -16.10 24.55 -2.94
C LYS A 137 -15.98 25.74 -3.91
N ALA A 138 -15.15 25.58 -4.94
CA ALA A 138 -14.87 26.64 -5.91
C ALA A 138 -15.98 26.71 -6.96
N GLN A 139 -16.29 27.91 -7.45
CA GLN A 139 -17.30 28.13 -8.49
C GLN A 139 -16.72 27.81 -9.87
N ASP A 140 -17.57 27.49 -10.86
CA ASP A 140 -17.14 27.11 -12.22
C ASP A 140 -16.16 28.10 -12.89
N LYS A 141 -16.34 29.40 -12.63
CA LYS A 141 -15.51 30.48 -13.18
C LYS A 141 -14.18 30.68 -12.42
N ASP A 142 -13.96 29.96 -11.31
CA ASP A 142 -12.68 29.95 -10.62
C ASP A 142 -11.75 28.96 -11.32
N HIS A 143 -10.58 29.43 -11.76
CA HIS A 143 -9.58 28.63 -12.45
C HIS A 143 -8.32 28.42 -11.61
N TRP A 144 -8.01 29.37 -10.73
CA TRP A 144 -6.85 29.32 -9.84
C TRP A 144 -7.23 29.63 -8.41
N VAL A 145 -6.45 29.09 -7.48
CA VAL A 145 -6.51 29.48 -6.06
C VAL A 145 -5.12 29.82 -5.58
N VAL A 146 -4.98 30.96 -4.93
CA VAL A 146 -3.75 31.32 -4.21
C VAL A 146 -3.99 31.12 -2.72
N ASN A 147 -3.28 30.17 -2.15
CA ASN A 147 -3.30 29.84 -0.73
C ASN A 147 -2.11 30.51 -0.04
N ARG A 148 -2.37 31.44 0.88
CA ARG A 148 -1.35 32.15 1.67
C ARG A 148 -1.53 31.87 3.14
N ILE A 149 -0.43 31.57 3.83
CA ILE A 149 -0.44 31.40 5.29
C ILE A 149 0.61 32.33 5.89
N TYR A 150 0.15 33.28 6.69
CA TYR A 150 0.97 34.34 7.27
C TYR A 150 0.33 34.90 8.55
N PRO A 151 1.09 35.62 9.40
CA PRO A 151 0.54 36.28 10.57
C PRO A 151 -0.29 37.53 10.20
N LEU A 152 -1.53 37.58 10.68
CA LEU A 152 -2.44 38.74 10.59
C LEU A 152 -2.96 39.08 11.99
N ASN A 153 -2.69 40.29 12.47
CA ASN A 153 -3.07 40.76 13.82
C ASN A 153 -2.64 39.81 14.96
N GLY A 154 -1.41 39.27 14.86
CA GLY A 154 -0.85 38.36 15.86
C GLY A 154 -1.37 36.91 15.79
N LYS A 155 -2.27 36.58 14.85
CA LYS A 155 -2.74 35.21 14.61
C LYS A 155 -2.35 34.76 13.22
N ARG A 156 -1.90 33.52 13.06
CA ARG A 156 -1.69 32.94 11.72
C ARG A 156 -3.06 32.67 11.07
N VAL A 157 -3.18 33.07 9.81
CA VAL A 157 -4.41 32.89 9.01
C VAL A 157 -4.05 32.21 7.70
N LYS A 158 -4.97 31.37 7.20
CA LYS A 158 -4.99 30.91 5.82
C LYS A 158 -5.91 31.82 5.02
N GLN A 159 -5.38 32.42 3.96
CA GLN A 159 -6.14 33.19 2.99
C GLN A 159 -6.18 32.43 1.67
N LEU A 160 -7.39 32.13 1.20
CA LEU A 160 -7.64 31.51 -0.11
C LEU A 160 -8.23 32.55 -1.05
N ASP A 161 -7.47 32.95 -2.06
CA ASP A 161 -7.91 33.87 -3.11
C ASP A 161 -8.28 33.08 -4.37
N PHE A 162 -9.53 33.19 -4.82
CA PHE A 162 -10.06 32.53 -6.01
C PHE A 162 -9.93 33.47 -7.20
N LEU A 163 -9.26 33.02 -8.25
CA LEU A 163 -8.98 33.82 -9.44
C LEU A 163 -9.63 33.20 -10.68
N ASP A 164 -9.99 34.06 -11.65
CA ASP A 164 -10.40 33.61 -12.99
C ASP A 164 -9.22 33.18 -13.87
N ASN A 165 -9.50 32.82 -15.12
CA ASN A 165 -8.51 32.41 -16.12
C ASN A 165 -7.53 33.54 -16.52
N HIS A 166 -7.82 34.79 -16.17
CA HIS A 166 -6.94 35.96 -16.37
C HIS A 166 -6.25 36.39 -15.07
N LEU A 167 -6.23 35.51 -14.06
CA LEU A 167 -5.65 35.73 -12.74
C LEU A 167 -6.29 36.91 -11.98
N GLN A 168 -7.51 37.31 -12.34
CA GLN A 168 -8.23 38.37 -11.64
C GLN A 168 -8.94 37.81 -10.42
N LEU A 169 -8.81 38.50 -9.28
CA LEU A 169 -9.44 38.12 -8.04
C LEU A 169 -10.98 38.16 -8.15
N ARG A 170 -11.61 37.04 -7.83
CA ARG A 170 -13.07 36.91 -7.77
C ARG A 170 -13.59 36.96 -6.35
N THR A 171 -12.98 36.21 -5.45
CA THR A 171 -13.37 36.18 -4.04
C THR A 171 -12.20 35.72 -3.16
N SER A 172 -12.25 36.06 -1.87
CA SER A 172 -11.28 35.65 -0.86
C SER A 172 -11.98 35.01 0.32
N ARG A 173 -11.36 33.98 0.90
CA ARG A 173 -11.83 33.33 2.13
C ARG A 173 -10.69 33.27 3.14
N TYR A 174 -11.04 33.46 4.41
CA TYR A 174 -10.08 33.48 5.51
C TYR A 174 -10.44 32.41 6.54
N GLU A 175 -9.43 31.70 7.01
CA GLU A 175 -9.55 30.65 8.01
C GLU A 175 -8.43 30.86 9.05
N PRO A 176 -8.69 30.60 10.35
CA PRO A 176 -7.59 30.42 11.29
C PRO A 176 -6.66 29.29 10.82
N SER A 177 -5.35 29.46 10.97
CA SER A 177 -4.39 28.42 10.61
C SER A 177 -3.24 28.38 11.59
N ASN A 178 -2.82 27.17 11.96
CA ASN A 178 -1.60 26.91 12.71
C ASN A 178 -0.51 26.29 11.82
N TYR A 179 -0.68 26.31 10.49
CA TYR A 179 0.29 25.73 9.57
C TYR A 179 1.64 26.47 9.64
N ASP A 180 2.72 25.69 9.57
CA ASP A 180 4.10 26.16 9.52
C ASP A 180 4.85 25.32 8.47
N ALA A 181 5.35 25.95 7.42
CA ALA A 181 6.05 25.24 6.34
C ALA A 181 7.27 24.45 6.85
N ARG A 182 7.94 24.95 7.89
CA ARG A 182 9.15 24.33 8.47
C ARG A 182 8.85 23.05 9.22
N SER A 183 7.57 22.76 9.49
CA SER A 183 7.18 21.49 10.10
C SER A 183 7.03 20.37 9.07
N ARG A 184 7.23 20.62 7.76
CA ARG A 184 6.98 19.65 6.68
C ARG A 184 8.27 18.98 6.16
N PRO A 185 8.21 17.70 5.69
CA PRO A 185 9.41 16.98 5.24
C PRO A 185 10.12 17.70 4.09
N TRP A 186 9.35 18.14 3.10
CA TRP A 186 9.86 18.86 1.92
C TRP A 186 10.63 20.13 2.25
N PHE A 187 10.33 20.81 3.36
CA PHE A 187 11.07 21.99 3.78
C PHE A 187 12.38 21.62 4.46
N ASN A 188 12.35 20.63 5.36
CA ASN A 188 13.51 20.23 6.16
C ASN A 188 14.55 19.45 5.34
N ASP A 189 14.11 18.69 4.35
CA ASP A 189 14.96 17.81 3.55
C ASP A 189 15.47 18.49 2.27
N ALA A 190 15.10 19.75 2.01
CA ALA A 190 15.50 20.48 0.82
C ALA A 190 16.96 20.96 0.87
N HIS A 191 17.64 20.89 -0.29
CA HIS A 191 19.03 21.28 -0.47
C HIS A 191 19.12 22.36 -1.56
N THR A 192 20.21 23.14 -1.58
CA THR A 192 20.38 24.25 -2.53
C THR A 192 20.79 23.78 -3.94
N ASP A 193 21.55 22.69 -4.03
CA ASP A 193 22.17 22.26 -5.31
C ASP A 193 21.45 21.10 -6.00
N THR A 194 20.57 20.40 -5.29
CA THR A 194 19.93 19.17 -5.78
C THR A 194 18.46 19.14 -5.42
N ILE A 195 17.62 18.66 -6.34
CA ILE A 195 16.21 18.40 -6.05
C ILE A 195 16.10 17.26 -5.04
N ASN A 196 15.45 17.55 -3.91
CA ASN A 196 15.03 16.56 -2.95
C ASN A 196 13.65 16.00 -3.32
N LYS A 197 13.48 14.67 -3.25
CA LYS A 197 12.20 13.98 -3.38
C LYS A 197 11.85 13.34 -2.04
N THR A 198 10.73 13.73 -1.45
CA THR A 198 10.29 13.16 -0.18
C THR A 198 9.87 11.70 -0.32
N SER A 199 9.99 10.93 0.76
CA SER A 199 9.14 9.74 0.96
C SER A 199 7.66 10.13 0.89
N PRO A 200 6.75 9.19 0.56
CA PRO A 200 5.32 9.43 0.66
C PRO A 200 4.89 9.95 2.04
N TYR A 201 4.13 11.04 2.07
CA TYR A 201 3.57 11.62 3.29
C TYR A 201 2.21 12.24 2.97
N ILE A 202 1.45 12.61 4.01
CA ILE A 202 0.16 13.30 3.85
C ILE A 202 0.41 14.79 3.57
N PHE A 203 -0.12 15.33 2.47
CA PHE A 203 -0.05 16.76 2.20
C PHE A 203 -0.88 17.55 3.22
N SER A 204 -0.48 18.77 3.58
CA SER A 204 -1.28 19.58 4.50
C SER A 204 -2.61 20.02 3.90
N PHE A 205 -2.63 20.21 2.58
CA PHE A 205 -3.77 20.69 1.82
C PHE A 205 -3.65 20.12 0.40
N PRO A 206 -4.54 19.23 -0.07
CA PRO A 206 -5.79 18.76 0.53
C PRO A 206 -5.65 17.39 1.24
N GLN A 207 -4.88 17.24 2.33
CA GLN A 207 -4.81 15.98 3.14
C GLN A 207 -4.83 14.67 2.33
N ILE A 208 -4.08 14.63 1.22
CA ILE A 208 -3.96 13.46 0.35
C ILE A 208 -2.51 12.94 0.36
N PRO A 209 -2.32 11.63 0.23
CA PRO A 209 -1.00 11.04 0.15
C PRO A 209 -0.28 11.45 -1.14
N GLY A 210 0.99 11.80 -1.02
CA GLY A 210 1.79 12.23 -2.14
C GLY A 210 3.27 12.35 -1.83
N GLN A 211 4.03 12.79 -2.83
CA GLN A 211 5.44 13.12 -2.71
C GLN A 211 5.69 14.54 -3.19
N THR A 212 6.65 15.21 -2.60
CA THR A 212 7.03 16.57 -2.99
C THR A 212 8.45 16.56 -3.57
N TYR A 213 8.60 17.26 -4.70
CA TYR A 213 9.90 17.64 -5.24
C TYR A 213 10.23 19.04 -4.73
N SER A 214 11.37 19.19 -4.07
CA SER A 214 11.71 20.40 -3.33
C SER A 214 13.15 20.82 -3.54
N ILE A 215 13.40 22.12 -3.53
CA ILE A 215 14.73 22.71 -3.65
C ILE A 215 14.80 24.00 -2.82
N LYS A 216 15.92 24.15 -2.12
CA LYS A 216 16.22 25.35 -1.35
C LYS A 216 16.73 26.42 -2.31
N LEU A 217 16.17 27.63 -2.24
CA LEU A 217 16.61 28.73 -3.09
C LEU A 217 18.01 29.25 -2.66
N PRO A 218 18.76 29.94 -3.54
CA PRO A 218 20.12 30.41 -3.23
C PRO A 218 20.26 31.32 -2.01
N ASP A 219 19.17 31.94 -1.56
CA ASP A 219 19.13 32.80 -0.38
C ASP A 219 18.97 32.05 0.95
N GLU A 220 18.95 30.71 0.91
CA GLU A 220 18.90 29.80 2.05
C GLU A 220 17.69 29.89 3.00
N ASP A 221 16.74 30.79 2.75
CA ASP A 221 15.60 31.03 3.64
C ASP A 221 14.27 30.58 3.04
N THR A 222 14.28 30.11 1.79
CA THR A 222 13.07 29.78 1.05
C THR A 222 13.22 28.45 0.35
N VAL A 223 12.16 27.64 0.42
CA VAL A 223 12.10 26.33 -0.24
C VAL A 223 10.95 26.35 -1.23
N LEU A 224 11.25 26.00 -2.48
CA LEU A 224 10.27 25.75 -3.53
C LEU A 224 9.84 24.29 -3.46
N GLY A 225 8.54 24.03 -3.59
CA GLY A 225 7.97 22.69 -3.64
C GLY A 225 6.96 22.51 -4.77
N ILE A 226 6.89 21.28 -5.28
CA ILE A 226 5.93 20.83 -6.29
C ILE A 226 5.38 19.47 -5.85
N ASP A 227 4.05 19.37 -5.68
CA ASP A 227 3.43 18.14 -5.23
C ASP A 227 3.07 17.18 -6.36
N THR A 228 3.22 15.90 -6.05
CA THR A 228 2.80 14.78 -6.88
C THR A 228 1.91 13.83 -6.07
N PRO A 229 0.57 13.93 -6.22
CA PRO A 229 -0.35 13.01 -5.55
C PRO A 229 -0.13 11.57 -6.01
N LEU A 230 -0.14 10.61 -5.07
CA LEU A 230 -0.01 9.19 -5.39
C LEU A 230 -1.25 8.61 -6.08
N GLU A 231 -2.40 9.27 -5.96
CA GLU A 231 -3.63 8.85 -6.63
C GLU A 231 -3.47 8.79 -8.16
N ALA A 232 -2.67 9.68 -8.74
CA ALA A 232 -2.40 9.67 -10.17
C ALA A 232 -1.73 8.36 -10.63
N LEU A 233 -0.88 7.76 -9.78
CA LEU A 233 -0.26 6.46 -10.04
C LEU A 233 -1.28 5.34 -9.98
N ALA A 234 -2.11 5.29 -8.93
CA ALA A 234 -3.17 4.29 -8.82
C ALA A 234 -4.15 4.36 -10.00
N ASN A 235 -4.55 5.57 -10.40
CA ASN A 235 -5.42 5.79 -11.56
C ASN A 235 -4.75 5.39 -12.89
N TYR A 236 -3.43 5.57 -13.00
CA TYR A 236 -2.68 5.10 -14.17
C TYR A 236 -2.60 3.57 -14.21
N LEU A 237 -2.31 2.92 -13.08
CA LEU A 237 -2.35 1.46 -12.96
C LEU A 237 -3.73 0.90 -13.32
N ASN A 238 -4.83 1.51 -12.84
CA ASN A 238 -6.20 1.10 -13.17
C ASN A 238 -6.51 1.12 -14.68
N LYS A 239 -5.85 1.98 -15.46
CA LYS A 239 -6.05 2.10 -16.91
C LYS A 239 -5.21 1.12 -17.73
N GLN A 240 -4.28 0.39 -17.10
CA GLN A 240 -3.48 -0.59 -17.81
C GLN A 240 -4.37 -1.72 -18.36
N PRO A 241 -4.15 -2.22 -19.58
CA PRO A 241 -4.98 -3.27 -20.17
C PRO A 241 -5.12 -4.51 -19.28
N LEU A 242 -4.06 -4.88 -18.57
CA LEU A 242 -4.02 -6.04 -17.68
C LEU A 242 -4.82 -5.86 -16.38
N SER A 243 -5.22 -4.64 -16.03
CA SER A 243 -5.95 -4.35 -14.78
C SER A 243 -7.36 -4.92 -14.77
N SER A 244 -7.90 -5.25 -15.94
CA SER A 244 -9.17 -5.99 -16.09
C SER A 244 -9.02 -7.50 -15.86
N GLN A 245 -7.80 -8.01 -15.87
CA GLN A 245 -7.51 -9.45 -15.85
C GLN A 245 -6.87 -9.90 -14.53
N GLY A 246 -6.25 -8.98 -13.78
CA GLY A 246 -5.66 -9.28 -12.48
C GLY A 246 -5.22 -8.05 -11.71
N GLU A 247 -4.33 -8.27 -10.76
CA GLU A 247 -3.89 -7.29 -9.78
C GLU A 247 -2.50 -6.75 -10.16
N VAL A 248 -2.34 -5.43 -10.02
CA VAL A 248 -1.16 -4.67 -10.41
C VAL A 248 -0.69 -3.84 -9.23
N TYR A 249 0.61 -3.88 -8.99
CA TYR A 249 1.24 -3.31 -7.83
C TYR A 249 2.46 -2.49 -8.21
N LEU A 250 2.59 -1.34 -7.58
CA LEU A 250 3.84 -0.62 -7.41
C LEU A 250 4.21 -0.72 -5.93
N TYR A 251 5.37 -1.28 -5.61
CA TYR A 251 5.73 -1.63 -4.24
C TYR A 251 7.24 -1.61 -4.00
N LYS A 252 7.68 -1.52 -2.74
CA LYS A 252 9.10 -1.60 -2.36
C LYS A 252 9.55 -3.06 -2.24
N ALA A 253 10.87 -3.31 -2.25
CA ALA A 253 11.44 -4.64 -1.93
C ALA A 253 10.90 -5.24 -0.62
N SER A 254 10.61 -4.39 0.37
CA SER A 254 10.05 -4.82 1.67
C SER A 254 8.62 -5.39 1.57
N GLY A 255 7.95 -5.19 0.45
CA GLY A 255 6.56 -5.56 0.21
C GLY A 255 5.59 -4.38 0.27
N GLU A 256 5.96 -3.24 0.87
CA GLU A 256 5.09 -2.06 1.04
C GLU A 256 4.53 -1.53 -0.29
N ILE A 257 3.21 -1.35 -0.37
CA ILE A 257 2.52 -0.84 -1.55
C ILE A 257 2.63 0.68 -1.62
N LEU A 258 3.00 1.18 -2.80
CA LEU A 258 2.98 2.59 -3.17
C LEU A 258 1.70 2.93 -3.95
N ALA A 259 1.29 2.05 -4.86
CA ALA A 259 0.04 2.16 -5.62
C ALA A 259 -0.43 0.78 -6.09
N SER A 260 -1.73 0.61 -6.28
CA SER A 260 -2.30 -0.61 -6.86
C SER A 260 -3.59 -0.30 -7.63
N ASN A 261 -3.97 -1.21 -8.54
CA ASN A 261 -5.28 -1.19 -9.18
C ASN A 261 -6.41 -1.82 -8.31
N ARG A 262 -6.07 -2.36 -7.14
CA ARG A 262 -7.09 -2.82 -6.19
C ARG A 262 -7.85 -1.62 -5.64
N ASN A 263 -9.17 -1.70 -5.69
CA ASN A 263 -10.03 -0.70 -5.07
C ASN A 263 -9.68 -0.57 -3.59
N LYS A 264 -9.28 0.64 -3.17
CA LYS A 264 -9.11 0.98 -1.74
C LYS A 264 -10.39 0.71 -0.93
N SER A 265 -11.54 0.60 -1.62
CA SER A 265 -12.88 0.43 -1.07
C SER A 265 -13.34 -1.02 -0.91
N GLU A 266 -12.58 -2.04 -1.34
CA GLU A 266 -12.94 -3.45 -1.09
C GLU A 266 -12.66 -3.81 0.38
N GLY A 267 -13.46 -3.27 1.30
CA GLY A 267 -13.36 -3.51 2.75
C GLY A 267 -13.89 -2.37 3.63
N ASP A 268 -13.97 -1.16 3.09
CA ASP A 268 -14.53 0.04 3.74
C ASP A 268 -15.78 0.52 2.97
N GLU A 269 -16.72 -0.38 2.62
CA GLU A 269 -18.11 0.10 2.57
C GLU A 269 -18.34 0.79 3.93
N GLN A 270 -18.88 2.02 3.93
CA GLN A 270 -19.27 2.70 5.16
C GLN A 270 -20.26 1.79 5.91
N VAL A 271 -19.75 0.87 6.74
CA VAL A 271 -20.57 -0.09 7.49
C VAL A 271 -21.44 0.67 8.49
N PHE A 272 -21.07 1.92 8.81
CA PHE A 272 -21.79 2.77 9.74
C PHE A 272 -22.10 4.15 9.15
N ALA A 273 -23.26 4.68 9.54
CA ALA A 273 -23.63 6.06 9.30
C ALA A 273 -22.58 7.02 9.91
N PRO A 274 -22.47 8.27 9.43
CA PRO A 274 -21.62 9.27 10.05
C PRO A 274 -21.93 9.40 11.55
N ILE A 275 -20.89 9.33 12.38
CA ILE A 275 -21.03 9.43 13.84
C ILE A 275 -21.66 10.78 14.20
N LYS A 276 -22.71 10.75 15.04
CA LYS A 276 -23.42 11.98 15.42
C LYS A 276 -22.56 12.82 16.36
N PRO A 277 -22.38 14.13 16.10
CA PRO A 277 -21.70 15.03 17.02
C PRO A 277 -22.39 15.05 18.38
N MET A 278 -21.61 15.11 19.46
CA MET A 278 -22.15 15.25 20.81
C MET A 278 -22.57 16.69 21.09
N LYS A 279 -23.54 16.87 21.98
CA LYS A 279 -23.92 18.20 22.48
C LYS A 279 -22.87 18.65 23.49
N LEU A 280 -22.27 19.82 23.23
CA LEU A 280 -21.30 20.47 24.10
C LEU A 280 -21.93 21.73 24.72
N PRO A 281 -21.58 22.09 25.97
CA PRO A 281 -21.84 23.43 26.50
C PRO A 281 -21.26 24.51 25.58
N ASP A 282 -21.90 25.68 25.53
CA ASP A 282 -21.52 26.77 24.62
C ASP A 282 -20.05 27.17 24.75
N SER A 283 -19.51 27.19 25.97
CA SER A 283 -18.10 27.49 26.22
C SER A 283 -17.14 26.46 25.61
N GLN A 284 -17.47 25.17 25.67
CA GLN A 284 -16.67 24.10 25.07
C GLN A 284 -16.79 24.11 23.54
N ARG A 285 -18.00 24.36 23.02
CA ARG A 285 -18.21 24.51 21.57
C ARG A 285 -17.37 25.67 21.03
N GLN A 286 -17.45 26.84 21.67
CA GLN A 286 -16.68 28.02 21.27
C GLN A 286 -15.16 27.77 21.36
N TYR A 287 -14.70 27.03 22.36
CA TYR A 287 -13.30 26.62 22.45
C TYR A 287 -12.88 25.77 21.25
N ILE A 288 -13.61 24.67 20.95
CA ILE A 288 -13.33 23.80 19.81
C ILE A 288 -13.31 24.57 18.49
N ASP A 289 -14.31 25.43 18.27
CA ASP A 289 -14.43 26.23 17.06
C ASP A 289 -13.27 27.25 16.90
N SER A 290 -12.57 27.59 17.98
CA SER A 290 -11.44 28.52 17.98
C SER A 290 -10.07 27.89 17.67
N LEU A 291 -9.95 26.55 17.77
CA LEU A 291 -8.66 25.85 17.69
C LEU A 291 -8.04 25.78 16.28
N GLY A 292 -8.87 25.90 15.24
CA GLY A 292 -8.46 25.53 13.88
C GLY A 292 -8.22 24.02 13.77
N SER A 293 -7.33 23.61 12.86
CA SER A 293 -6.97 22.20 12.70
C SER A 293 -5.97 21.76 13.78
N VAL A 294 -6.31 20.73 14.54
CA VAL A 294 -5.43 20.14 15.56
C VAL A 294 -4.51 19.10 14.92
N LYS A 295 -3.20 19.24 15.13
CA LYS A 295 -2.18 18.38 14.52
C LYS A 295 -1.91 17.14 15.38
N ILE A 296 -2.17 15.96 14.83
CA ILE A 296 -2.02 14.68 15.52
C ILE A 296 -0.85 13.90 14.88
N SER A 297 0.03 13.29 15.68
CA SER A 297 1.06 12.40 15.14
C SER A 297 0.48 11.18 14.45
N ASN A 298 1.16 10.73 13.40
CA ASN A 298 0.92 9.44 12.76
C ASN A 298 2.27 8.81 12.40
N GLU A 299 2.57 7.67 13.01
CA GLU A 299 3.71 6.83 12.67
C GLU A 299 3.56 6.18 11.29
N GLN A 300 4.65 5.65 10.74
CA GLN A 300 4.64 5.03 9.42
C GLN A 300 4.56 3.50 9.49
N ASP A 301 5.06 2.90 10.57
CA ASP A 301 5.46 1.51 10.60
C ASP A 301 5.08 0.79 11.90
N TRP A 302 4.03 1.26 12.60
CA TRP A 302 3.54 0.64 13.83
C TRP A 302 2.10 0.10 13.78
N PRO A 303 1.80 -0.82 12.83
CA PRO A 303 0.49 -1.44 12.73
C PRO A 303 0.25 -2.50 13.82
N PRO A 304 -1.02 -2.80 14.15
CA PRO A 304 -2.24 -2.20 13.60
C PRO A 304 -2.68 -0.93 14.34
N LEU A 305 -1.81 -0.28 15.14
CA LEU A 305 -2.20 0.83 16.01
C LEU A 305 -2.12 2.20 15.34
N ASP A 306 -0.96 2.54 14.79
CA ASP A 306 -0.68 3.82 14.17
C ASP A 306 0.38 3.64 13.08
N PHE A 307 -0.04 3.78 11.84
CA PHE A 307 0.82 3.56 10.69
C PHE A 307 0.29 4.34 9.48
N SER A 308 1.02 4.31 8.38
CA SER A 308 0.53 4.90 7.13
C SER A 308 0.74 3.98 5.94
N VAL A 309 -0.23 3.94 5.03
CA VAL A 309 -0.10 3.23 3.76
C VAL A 309 0.12 4.26 2.67
N ALA A 310 1.34 4.30 2.14
CA ALA A 310 1.74 5.31 1.17
C ALA A 310 1.44 6.75 1.64
N GLY A 311 1.58 7.01 2.95
CA GLY A 311 1.31 8.30 3.58
C GLY A 311 -0.14 8.51 4.06
N ASP A 312 -1.09 7.63 3.75
CA ASP A 312 -2.47 7.70 4.27
C ASP A 312 -2.53 7.14 5.71
N PRO A 313 -2.91 7.94 6.73
CA PRO A 313 -2.96 7.53 8.14
C PRO A 313 -3.98 6.44 8.43
N GLN A 314 -3.54 5.34 9.04
CA GLN A 314 -4.33 4.14 9.35
C GLN A 314 -3.99 3.59 10.73
N GLY A 315 -4.93 2.80 11.28
CA GLY A 315 -4.74 2.05 12.51
C GLY A 315 -5.82 2.32 13.56
N TYR A 316 -5.80 1.50 14.60
CA TYR A 316 -6.78 1.52 15.67
C TYR A 316 -6.91 2.90 16.33
N THR A 317 -5.77 3.49 16.70
CA THR A 317 -5.75 4.76 17.44
C THR A 317 -6.01 5.95 16.54
N VAL A 318 -5.56 5.89 15.28
CA VAL A 318 -5.91 6.83 14.21
C VAL A 318 -7.41 6.90 14.01
N ASP A 319 -8.07 5.75 13.81
CA ASP A 319 -9.52 5.71 13.60
C ASP A 319 -10.30 6.09 14.85
N LEU A 320 -9.82 5.72 16.04
CA LEU A 320 -10.41 6.13 17.31
C LEU A 320 -10.40 7.66 17.48
N LEU A 321 -9.28 8.31 17.17
CA LEU A 321 -9.16 9.77 17.25
C LEU A 321 -9.95 10.48 16.14
N LYS A 322 -10.06 9.90 14.94
CA LYS A 322 -10.98 10.41 13.91
C LYS A 322 -12.44 10.41 14.40
N LEU A 323 -12.87 9.33 15.04
CA LEU A 323 -14.22 9.24 15.62
C LEU A 323 -14.42 10.23 16.78
N ALA A 324 -13.42 10.37 17.65
CA ALA A 324 -13.46 11.35 18.75
C ALA A 324 -13.52 12.80 18.24
N ALA A 325 -12.72 13.13 17.22
CA ALA A 325 -12.73 14.43 16.57
C ALA A 325 -14.09 14.72 15.91
N ALA A 326 -14.66 13.74 15.19
CA ALA A 326 -15.98 13.87 14.57
C ALA A 326 -17.10 14.04 15.62
N LYS A 327 -17.02 13.36 16.77
CA LYS A 327 -17.91 13.56 17.93
C LYS A 327 -17.86 15.01 18.44
N LEU A 328 -16.68 15.63 18.47
CA LEU A 328 -16.52 17.02 18.91
C LEU A 328 -16.84 18.04 17.82
N GLY A 329 -16.81 17.66 16.54
CA GLY A 329 -16.75 18.60 15.42
C GLY A 329 -15.38 19.27 15.28
N LEU A 330 -14.34 18.64 15.82
CA LEU A 330 -12.96 19.11 15.77
C LEU A 330 -12.35 18.83 14.39
N GLN A 331 -11.68 19.83 13.81
CA GLN A 331 -10.86 19.63 12.63
C GLN A 331 -9.49 19.08 13.05
N ILE A 332 -9.04 18.02 12.38
CA ILE A 332 -7.76 17.39 12.67
C ILE A 332 -6.93 17.24 11.39
N GLU A 333 -5.62 17.31 11.55
CA GLU A 333 -4.62 17.02 10.52
C GLU A 333 -3.63 16.01 11.09
N PHE A 334 -3.34 14.94 10.36
CA PHE A 334 -2.28 14.02 10.76
C PHE A 334 -0.92 14.51 10.24
N ILE A 335 0.12 14.35 11.06
CA ILE A 335 1.50 14.69 10.73
C ILE A 335 2.31 13.40 10.69
N ASN A 336 2.75 13.01 9.49
CA ASN A 336 3.61 11.85 9.25
C ASN A 336 4.81 12.22 8.35
N GLY A 337 5.57 11.22 7.92
CA GLY A 337 6.82 11.41 7.17
C GLY A 337 8.06 11.58 8.06
N TYR A 338 7.94 11.30 9.37
CA TYR A 338 9.04 11.37 10.34
C TYR A 338 9.18 10.05 11.10
N SER A 339 10.33 9.83 11.74
CA SER A 339 10.52 8.77 12.74
C SER A 339 9.78 9.14 14.04
N TRP A 340 9.56 8.16 14.92
CA TRP A 340 8.98 8.40 16.25
C TRP A 340 9.73 9.50 17.03
N THR A 341 11.07 9.44 17.06
CA THR A 341 11.90 10.48 17.68
C THR A 341 11.67 11.86 17.03
N GLY A 342 11.55 11.92 15.70
CA GLY A 342 11.26 13.17 14.99
C GLY A 342 9.86 13.72 15.28
N LEU A 343 8.87 12.86 15.52
CA LEU A 343 7.52 13.25 15.96
C LEU A 343 7.56 13.81 17.39
N MET A 344 8.31 13.18 18.29
CA MET A 344 8.51 13.67 19.66
C MET A 344 9.17 15.05 19.69
N GLU A 345 10.24 15.26 18.91
CA GLU A 345 10.90 16.56 18.79
C GLU A 345 9.95 17.64 18.26
N LYS A 346 9.07 17.30 17.31
CA LYS A 346 8.06 18.23 16.79
C LYS A 346 6.99 18.57 17.82
N PHE A 347 6.60 17.62 18.66
CA PHE A 347 5.70 17.88 19.78
C PHE A 347 6.35 18.82 20.82
N GLU A 348 7.62 18.59 21.17
CA GLU A 348 8.39 19.49 22.06
C GLU A 348 8.54 20.91 21.48
N GLN A 349 8.43 21.06 20.14
CA GLN A 349 8.46 22.34 19.42
C GLN A 349 7.07 22.94 19.13
N ASP A 350 5.99 22.41 19.71
CA ASP A 350 4.58 22.80 19.43
C ASP A 350 4.18 22.70 17.93
N LYS A 351 4.92 21.91 17.14
CA LYS A 351 4.62 21.64 15.72
C LYS A 351 3.65 20.48 15.53
N VAL A 352 3.48 19.64 16.56
CA VAL A 352 2.46 18.59 16.70
C VAL A 352 1.72 18.86 18.00
N ASP A 353 0.39 18.85 17.97
CA ASP A 353 -0.45 19.19 19.11
C ASP A 353 -0.77 17.99 20.00
N ILE A 354 -0.83 16.79 19.40
CA ILE A 354 -1.15 15.53 20.07
C ILE A 354 -0.19 14.44 19.63
N LEU A 355 0.52 13.82 20.58
CA LEU A 355 1.26 12.57 20.36
C LEU A 355 0.39 11.36 20.69
N GLN A 356 0.40 10.35 19.82
CA GLN A 356 -0.34 9.12 19.97
C GLN A 356 0.22 8.02 19.04
N PRO A 357 0.08 6.74 19.41
CA PRO A 357 -0.11 6.26 20.79
C PRO A 357 1.20 6.47 21.55
N ILE A 358 1.14 6.83 22.83
CA ILE A 358 2.35 7.04 23.64
C ILE A 358 2.27 6.27 24.95
N ALA A 359 3.38 5.62 25.32
CA ALA A 359 3.57 5.02 26.62
C ALA A 359 3.75 6.08 27.72
N GLU A 360 3.18 5.87 28.90
CA GLU A 360 3.42 6.74 30.05
C GLU A 360 4.88 6.63 30.54
N THR A 361 5.53 7.77 30.74
CA THR A 361 6.87 7.86 31.33
C THR A 361 6.92 9.04 32.32
N ASN A 362 7.86 9.02 33.26
CA ASN A 362 8.08 10.15 34.16
C ASN A 362 8.38 11.46 33.42
N LYS A 363 8.96 11.39 32.22
CA LYS A 363 9.29 12.56 31.40
C LYS A 363 8.02 13.18 30.79
N ASN A 364 7.17 12.36 30.17
CA ASN A 364 6.05 12.89 29.38
C ASN A 364 4.79 13.22 30.20
N SER A 365 4.63 12.66 31.40
CA SER A 365 3.50 12.96 32.29
C SER A 365 3.44 14.43 32.75
N THR A 366 4.57 15.14 32.69
CA THR A 366 4.66 16.58 33.04
C THR A 366 4.62 17.52 31.83
N ASN A 367 4.74 16.98 30.61
CA ASN A 367 4.90 17.77 29.37
C ASN A 367 3.56 18.16 28.72
N GLY A 368 2.43 17.85 29.33
CA GLY A 368 1.11 18.08 28.73
C GLY A 368 -0.06 17.53 29.54
N TYR A 369 -1.17 17.31 28.84
CA TYR A 369 -2.26 16.47 29.34
C TYR A 369 -2.08 15.05 28.82
N LEU A 370 -1.67 14.13 29.69
CA LEU A 370 -1.66 12.71 29.38
C LEU A 370 -3.05 12.12 29.65
N SER A 371 -3.62 11.45 28.66
CA SER A 371 -4.95 10.87 28.77
C SER A 371 -4.99 9.62 29.68
N ALA A 372 -6.18 9.13 29.98
CA ALA A 372 -6.43 7.74 30.34
C ALA A 372 -6.01 6.82 29.18
N PRO A 373 -5.70 5.54 29.44
CA PRO A 373 -5.32 4.60 28.38
C PRO A 373 -6.40 4.49 27.30
N ILE A 374 -6.00 4.67 26.04
CA ILE A 374 -6.84 4.45 24.85
C ILE A 374 -6.63 3.07 24.23
N ALA A 375 -5.53 2.40 24.57
CA ALA A 375 -5.30 1.01 24.25
C ALA A 375 -4.56 0.32 25.41
N ASN A 376 -4.95 -0.93 25.69
CA ASN A 376 -4.23 -1.82 26.59
C ASN A 376 -3.81 -3.05 25.78
N LEU A 377 -2.50 -3.27 25.68
CA LEU A 377 -1.93 -4.30 24.83
C LEU A 377 -1.00 -5.20 25.65
N PRO A 378 -1.31 -6.50 25.77
CA PRO A 378 -0.40 -7.47 26.35
C PRO A 378 0.94 -7.49 25.61
N ILE A 379 2.03 -7.49 26.37
CA ILE A 379 3.38 -7.64 25.83
C ILE A 379 3.65 -9.11 25.60
N GLY A 380 4.06 -9.42 24.37
CA GLY A 380 4.48 -10.76 23.98
C GLY A 380 5.96 -10.83 23.67
N LEU A 381 6.43 -12.06 23.49
CA LEU A 381 7.75 -12.37 22.93
C LEU A 381 7.58 -13.18 21.65
N ALA A 382 8.43 -12.94 20.66
CA ALA A 382 8.61 -13.85 19.54
C ALA A 382 10.05 -14.39 19.54
N PHE A 383 10.20 -15.69 19.33
CA PHE A 383 11.45 -16.45 19.36
C PHE A 383 11.44 -17.52 18.26
N ARG A 384 12.57 -18.14 17.95
CA ARG A 384 12.63 -19.14 16.87
C ARG A 384 11.89 -20.42 17.25
N ASP A 385 11.26 -21.06 16.25
CA ASP A 385 10.62 -22.36 16.44
C ASP A 385 11.60 -23.43 16.96
N GLY A 386 11.13 -24.24 17.90
CA GLY A 386 11.90 -25.33 18.48
C GLY A 386 12.86 -24.92 19.61
N GLU A 387 12.94 -23.63 19.95
CA GLU A 387 13.62 -23.17 21.16
C GLU A 387 12.72 -23.28 22.40
N ASP A 388 13.32 -23.33 23.59
CA ASP A 388 12.60 -23.35 24.86
C ASP A 388 11.78 -22.06 25.04
N THR A 389 10.48 -22.20 25.29
CA THR A 389 9.58 -21.07 25.50
C THR A 389 9.92 -20.36 26.81
N PRO A 390 10.35 -19.08 26.79
CA PRO A 390 10.61 -18.33 28.01
C PRO A 390 9.30 -17.98 28.71
N ALA A 391 9.16 -18.35 29.99
CA ALA A 391 7.95 -18.02 30.77
C ALA A 391 7.96 -16.57 31.30
N SER A 392 9.15 -15.95 31.37
CA SER A 392 9.33 -14.59 31.91
C SER A 392 10.53 -13.87 31.28
N LEU A 393 10.58 -12.55 31.43
CA LEU A 393 11.77 -11.77 31.05
C LEU A 393 13.02 -12.17 31.84
N ALA A 394 12.86 -12.68 33.07
CA ALA A 394 14.00 -13.12 33.89
C ALA A 394 14.75 -14.31 33.26
N GLU A 395 14.06 -15.17 32.53
CA GLU A 395 14.65 -16.32 31.82
C GLU A 395 15.45 -15.90 30.58
N MET A 396 15.29 -14.66 30.11
CA MET A 396 16.07 -14.09 29.00
C MET A 396 17.47 -13.61 29.43
N LYS A 397 17.90 -13.92 30.66
CA LYS A 397 19.23 -13.55 31.17
C LYS A 397 20.35 -14.02 30.24
N GLY A 398 21.24 -13.10 29.84
CA GLY A 398 22.37 -13.38 28.95
C GLY A 398 22.01 -13.53 27.47
N LYS A 399 20.71 -13.53 27.15
CA LYS A 399 20.17 -13.57 25.79
C LYS A 399 20.08 -12.17 25.19
N THR A 400 19.88 -12.13 23.88
CA THR A 400 19.74 -10.91 23.08
C THR A 400 18.28 -10.69 22.70
N ILE A 401 17.70 -9.55 23.09
CA ILE A 401 16.36 -9.12 22.67
C ILE A 401 16.50 -8.00 21.64
N ALA A 402 15.94 -8.19 20.44
CA ALA A 402 15.82 -7.13 19.44
C ALA A 402 14.64 -6.20 19.80
N ILE A 403 14.87 -4.89 19.82
CA ILE A 403 13.85 -3.87 20.12
C ILE A 403 14.04 -2.68 19.17
N PRO A 404 12.98 -2.11 18.59
CA PRO A 404 13.15 -0.94 17.75
C PRO A 404 13.71 0.26 18.54
N LYS A 405 14.59 1.03 17.90
CA LYS A 405 15.28 2.16 18.53
C LYS A 405 14.30 3.23 19.03
N GLY A 406 14.60 3.81 20.20
CA GLY A 406 13.83 4.92 20.79
C GLY A 406 12.61 4.50 21.61
N TRP A 407 12.37 3.20 21.76
CA TRP A 407 11.25 2.66 22.52
C TRP A 407 11.45 2.73 24.04
N ALA A 408 10.38 3.06 24.77
CA ALA A 408 10.39 3.16 26.23
C ALA A 408 10.75 1.83 26.93
N SER A 409 10.51 0.69 26.28
CA SER A 409 10.87 -0.64 26.77
C SER A 409 12.38 -0.82 26.94
N ILE A 410 13.21 -0.14 26.14
CA ILE A 410 14.69 -0.23 26.23
C ILE A 410 15.16 0.22 27.62
N GLN A 411 14.72 1.40 28.05
CA GLN A 411 15.10 1.97 29.35
C GLN A 411 14.59 1.08 30.51
N ALA A 412 13.35 0.60 30.41
CA ALA A 412 12.73 -0.26 31.43
C ALA A 412 13.46 -1.61 31.58
N LEU A 413 13.87 -2.21 30.47
CA LEU A 413 14.60 -3.47 30.44
C LEU A 413 16.03 -3.30 30.96
N HIS A 414 16.76 -2.27 30.49
CA HIS A 414 18.10 -1.97 30.96
C HIS A 414 18.16 -1.72 32.47
N THR A 415 17.12 -1.09 33.04
CA THR A 415 17.05 -0.80 34.48
C THR A 415 16.77 -2.06 35.31
N SER A 416 15.93 -2.97 34.82
CA SER A 416 15.41 -4.10 35.61
C SER A 416 16.15 -5.41 35.36
N TYR A 417 16.73 -5.56 34.17
CA TYR A 417 17.40 -6.77 33.69
C TYR A 417 18.67 -6.41 32.89
N PRO A 418 19.72 -5.87 33.55
CA PRO A 418 20.94 -5.38 32.88
C PRO A 418 21.75 -6.49 32.18
N ASP A 419 21.51 -7.75 32.54
CA ASP A 419 22.16 -8.92 31.93
C ASP A 419 21.52 -9.33 30.59
N ILE A 420 20.40 -8.72 30.18
CA ILE A 420 19.79 -8.93 28.86
C ILE A 420 20.45 -7.98 27.87
N LYS A 421 20.96 -8.52 26.77
CA LYS A 421 21.57 -7.73 25.70
C LYS A 421 20.46 -7.16 24.81
N ILE A 422 20.52 -5.88 24.50
CA ILE A 422 19.53 -5.23 23.62
C ILE A 422 20.17 -5.00 22.25
N LEU A 423 19.53 -5.52 21.21
CA LEU A 423 19.84 -5.21 19.82
C LEU A 423 18.85 -4.15 19.33
N GLU A 424 19.29 -2.90 19.21
CA GLU A 424 18.47 -1.84 18.65
C GLU A 424 18.33 -2.01 17.13
N VAL A 425 17.09 -2.04 16.64
CA VAL A 425 16.77 -2.19 15.21
C VAL A 425 15.90 -1.03 14.71
N SER A 426 15.65 -0.96 13.40
CA SER A 426 14.92 0.14 12.79
C SER A 426 13.40 0.07 12.94
N SER A 427 12.82 -1.13 13.09
CA SER A 427 11.36 -1.33 13.15
C SER A 427 10.99 -2.69 13.76
N SER A 428 9.71 -2.91 14.11
CA SER A 428 9.23 -4.20 14.62
C SER A 428 9.39 -5.33 13.59
N LYS A 429 9.33 -5.02 12.27
CA LYS A 429 9.67 -5.96 11.20
C LYS A 429 11.12 -6.43 11.31
N ALA A 430 12.05 -5.47 11.40
CA ALA A 430 13.48 -5.77 11.50
C ALA A 430 13.79 -6.56 12.79
N ALA A 431 13.01 -6.36 13.86
CA ALA A 431 13.14 -7.12 15.09
C ALA A 431 12.75 -8.59 14.90
N LEU A 432 11.62 -8.87 14.24
CA LEU A 432 11.20 -10.24 13.89
C LEU A 432 12.18 -10.91 12.93
N GLU A 433 12.67 -10.20 11.92
CA GLU A 433 13.70 -10.70 10.99
C GLU A 433 15.02 -11.02 11.71
N ALA A 434 15.45 -10.16 12.65
CA ALA A 434 16.65 -10.42 13.45
C ALA A 434 16.54 -11.71 14.28
N VAL A 435 15.35 -12.04 14.80
CA VAL A 435 15.11 -13.31 15.50
C VAL A 435 15.14 -14.49 14.54
N ARG A 436 14.39 -14.40 13.43
CA ARG A 436 14.36 -15.43 12.38
C ARG A 436 15.77 -15.76 11.87
N ASP A 437 16.58 -14.74 11.65
CA ASP A 437 17.91 -14.84 11.05
C ASP A 437 19.00 -15.24 12.06
N GLY A 438 18.67 -15.41 13.34
CA GLY A 438 19.64 -15.82 14.36
C GLY A 438 20.44 -14.68 15.01
N ASN A 439 20.18 -13.42 14.62
CA ASN A 439 20.89 -12.25 15.14
C ASN A 439 20.43 -11.84 16.56
N ALA A 440 19.22 -12.23 16.96
CA ALA A 440 18.69 -12.08 18.31
C ALA A 440 18.04 -13.39 18.78
N ASP A 441 17.97 -13.61 20.10
CA ASP A 441 17.30 -14.78 20.67
C ASP A 441 15.78 -14.58 20.74
N ALA A 442 15.32 -13.36 20.98
CA ALA A 442 13.90 -13.00 20.93
C ALA A 442 13.68 -11.55 20.51
N THR A 443 12.43 -11.17 20.26
CA THR A 443 11.96 -9.80 20.17
C THR A 443 10.77 -9.60 21.10
N MET A 444 10.54 -8.37 21.54
CA MET A 444 9.48 -8.00 22.48
C MET A 444 8.68 -6.81 21.94
N ASP A 445 7.37 -6.96 21.84
CA ASP A 445 6.41 -5.92 21.47
C ASP A 445 5.02 -6.32 21.99
N ALA A 446 3.99 -5.50 21.76
CA ALA A 446 2.62 -5.96 21.95
C ALA A 446 2.33 -7.19 21.06
N SER A 447 1.72 -8.23 21.63
CA SER A 447 1.54 -9.50 20.89
C SER A 447 0.79 -9.33 19.56
N VAL A 448 -0.22 -8.46 19.55
CA VAL A 448 -0.97 -8.13 18.33
C VAL A 448 -0.09 -7.56 17.22
N ILE A 449 0.97 -6.83 17.57
CA ILE A 449 1.91 -6.21 16.63
C ILE A 449 2.86 -7.27 16.08
N LEU A 450 3.37 -8.15 16.94
CA LEU A 450 4.21 -9.28 16.54
C LEU A 450 3.48 -10.16 15.50
N HIS A 451 2.26 -10.59 15.82
CA HIS A 451 1.43 -11.40 14.92
C HIS A 451 1.06 -10.65 13.65
N PHE A 452 0.63 -9.40 13.76
CA PHE A 452 0.28 -8.60 12.59
C PHE A 452 1.46 -8.48 11.63
N MET A 453 2.64 -8.13 12.14
CA MET A 453 3.84 -7.94 11.34
C MET A 453 4.35 -9.24 10.75
N ALA A 454 4.38 -10.33 11.52
CA ALA A 454 4.81 -11.63 11.03
C ALA A 454 3.89 -12.15 9.90
N ASN A 455 2.58 -12.12 10.11
CA ASN A 455 1.62 -12.49 9.08
C ASN A 455 1.72 -11.60 7.85
N ARG A 456 1.94 -10.30 8.04
CA ARG A 456 1.92 -9.32 6.95
C ARG A 456 3.13 -9.39 6.03
N TYR A 457 4.29 -9.71 6.60
CA TYR A 457 5.55 -9.82 5.88
C TYR A 457 5.95 -11.29 5.61
N PHE A 458 5.04 -12.24 5.87
CA PHE A 458 5.28 -13.67 5.70
C PHE A 458 6.53 -14.15 6.46
N ILE A 459 6.71 -13.65 7.68
CA ILE A 459 7.81 -14.06 8.57
C ILE A 459 7.37 -15.32 9.30
N GLU A 460 7.85 -16.46 8.81
CA GLU A 460 7.61 -17.79 9.37
C GLU A 460 8.80 -18.25 10.24
N GLY A 461 8.64 -19.40 10.91
CA GLY A 461 9.69 -20.00 11.75
C GLY A 461 9.80 -19.40 13.14
N LEU A 462 8.73 -18.75 13.61
CA LEU A 462 8.67 -18.07 14.91
C LEU A 462 7.52 -18.60 15.77
N SER A 463 7.84 -18.77 17.05
CA SER A 463 6.91 -19.10 18.12
C SER A 463 6.69 -17.88 19.01
N TYR A 464 5.53 -17.82 19.68
CA TYR A 464 5.07 -16.63 20.41
C TYR A 464 4.67 -16.95 21.84
N VAL A 465 5.01 -16.03 22.75
CA VAL A 465 4.38 -15.91 24.08
C VAL A 465 3.42 -14.73 24.01
N GLU A 466 2.13 -14.97 24.18
CA GLU A 466 1.09 -13.93 24.05
C GLU A 466 1.13 -12.87 25.16
N MET A 467 1.50 -13.30 26.36
CA MET A 467 1.63 -12.44 27.53
C MET A 467 2.81 -12.94 28.36
N VAL A 468 3.95 -12.24 28.24
CA VAL A 468 5.14 -12.56 29.03
C VAL A 468 5.03 -11.97 30.43
N ASP A 469 5.49 -12.70 31.45
CA ASP A 469 5.71 -12.11 32.77
C ASP A 469 6.90 -11.15 32.72
N THR A 470 6.61 -9.85 32.86
CA THR A 470 7.62 -8.79 32.86
C THR A 470 8.29 -8.59 34.21
N GLY A 471 7.85 -9.31 35.26
CA GLY A 471 8.36 -9.20 36.62
C GLY A 471 8.37 -7.75 37.11
N ASN A 472 9.54 -7.28 37.56
CA ASN A 472 9.71 -5.91 38.06
C ASN A 472 9.95 -4.88 36.96
N ALA A 473 10.11 -5.30 35.69
CA ALA A 473 10.24 -4.35 34.59
C ALA A 473 8.89 -3.70 34.31
N ASN A 474 8.85 -2.38 34.45
CA ASN A 474 7.69 -1.58 34.08
C ASN A 474 7.60 -1.40 32.56
N ILE A 475 7.38 -2.49 31.83
CA ILE A 475 7.19 -2.46 30.38
C ILE A 475 5.81 -1.84 30.10
N PRO A 476 5.73 -0.76 29.30
CA PRO A 476 4.45 -0.11 29.03
C PRO A 476 3.49 -1.03 28.27
N LYS A 477 2.31 -1.27 28.85
CA LYS A 477 1.18 -1.99 28.23
C LYS A 477 -0.04 -1.10 27.99
N ASN A 478 -0.04 0.09 28.58
CA ASN A 478 -1.07 1.10 28.41
C ASN A 478 -0.54 2.19 27.49
N PHE A 479 -1.31 2.50 26.45
CA PHE A 479 -1.00 3.55 25.49
C PHE A 479 -2.05 4.64 25.56
N HIS A 480 -1.57 5.88 25.46
CA HIS A 480 -2.29 7.10 25.74
C HIS A 480 -2.21 8.03 24.53
N PHE A 481 -2.92 9.16 24.59
CA PHE A 481 -2.55 10.34 23.84
C PHE A 481 -2.03 11.42 24.79
N LEU A 482 -1.09 12.23 24.32
CA LEU A 482 -0.52 13.34 25.06
C LEU A 482 -0.78 14.63 24.30
N VAL A 483 -1.51 15.56 24.93
CA VAL A 483 -1.80 16.88 24.36
C VAL A 483 -0.80 17.90 24.88
N THR A 484 -0.32 18.80 24.02
CA THR A 484 0.58 19.89 24.41
C THR A 484 -0.01 20.74 25.54
N ASN A 485 0.86 21.37 26.35
CA ASN A 485 0.42 22.29 27.40
C ASN A 485 -0.43 23.45 26.86
N ARG A 486 -0.16 23.92 25.64
CA ARG A 486 -0.93 24.96 24.97
C ARG A 486 -2.39 24.57 24.76
N LEU A 487 -2.66 23.30 24.47
CA LEU A 487 -4.00 22.77 24.23
C LEU A 487 -4.50 21.88 25.38
N ARG A 488 -4.00 22.08 26.61
CA ARG A 488 -4.29 21.21 27.76
C ARG A 488 -5.79 20.99 28.00
N GLU A 489 -6.61 22.02 27.75
CA GLU A 489 -8.08 21.95 27.88
C GLU A 489 -8.75 21.00 26.87
N LEU A 490 -8.09 20.70 25.75
CA LEU A 490 -8.60 19.75 24.74
C LEU A 490 -8.54 18.31 25.24
N GLY A 491 -7.59 17.97 26.12
CA GLY A 491 -7.39 16.61 26.62
C GLY A 491 -8.64 15.98 27.22
N PRO A 492 -9.25 16.60 28.26
CA PRO A 492 -10.49 16.10 28.85
C PRO A 492 -11.67 16.03 27.86
N LEU A 493 -11.73 16.92 26.87
CA LEU A 493 -12.78 16.91 25.84
C LEU A 493 -12.64 15.71 24.91
N LEU A 494 -11.41 15.37 24.50
CA LEU A 494 -11.13 14.18 23.70
C LEU A 494 -11.44 12.89 24.47
N GLU A 495 -11.07 12.80 25.75
CA GLU A 495 -11.45 11.66 26.58
C GLU A 495 -12.95 11.50 26.71
N MET A 496 -13.65 12.61 26.95
CA MET A 496 -15.11 12.62 27.00
C MET A 496 -15.70 12.17 25.67
N ALA A 497 -15.16 12.62 24.54
CA ALA A 497 -15.60 12.19 23.21
C ALA A 497 -15.38 10.69 23.00
N ILE A 498 -14.18 10.17 23.30
CA ILE A 498 -13.86 8.74 23.22
C ILE A 498 -14.80 7.91 24.10
N LYS A 499 -15.07 8.38 25.33
CA LYS A 499 -16.01 7.71 26.24
C LYS A 499 -17.42 7.64 25.64
N ASN A 500 -17.86 8.69 24.96
CA ASN A 500 -19.18 8.80 24.33
C ASN A 500 -19.28 8.23 22.90
N ILE A 501 -18.21 7.66 22.33
CA ILE A 501 -18.33 6.85 21.10
C ILE A 501 -19.18 5.62 21.42
N GLU A 502 -20.18 5.38 20.57
CA GLU A 502 -21.13 4.29 20.71
C GLU A 502 -20.42 2.92 20.66
N PRO A 503 -20.86 1.91 21.45
CA PRO A 503 -20.16 0.62 21.57
C PRO A 503 -19.92 -0.08 20.23
N GLU A 504 -20.86 0.03 19.30
CA GLU A 504 -20.80 -0.64 18.00
C GLU A 504 -19.59 -0.17 17.17
N TYR A 505 -19.24 1.12 17.23
CA TYR A 505 -18.04 1.64 16.58
C TYR A 505 -16.78 1.13 17.26
N LYS A 506 -16.75 1.07 18.60
CA LYS A 506 -15.58 0.58 19.36
C LYS A 506 -15.32 -0.89 19.07
N ASP A 507 -16.37 -1.70 19.05
CA ASP A 507 -16.29 -3.13 18.76
C ASP A 507 -15.87 -3.35 17.29
N HIS A 508 -16.40 -2.56 16.36
CA HIS A 508 -15.94 -2.59 14.98
C HIS A 508 -14.45 -2.24 14.86
N LEU A 509 -13.97 -1.16 15.49
CA LEU A 509 -12.55 -0.81 15.46
C LEU A 509 -11.66 -1.90 16.05
N ARG A 510 -12.06 -2.48 17.19
CA ARG A 510 -11.33 -3.58 17.82
C ARG A 510 -11.29 -4.81 16.92
N HIS A 511 -12.40 -5.14 16.26
CA HIS A 511 -12.46 -6.29 15.37
C HIS A 511 -11.68 -6.06 14.07
N LYS A 512 -11.76 -4.85 13.50
CA LYS A 512 -11.02 -4.43 12.30
C LYS A 512 -9.50 -4.47 12.51
N TRP A 513 -9.03 -3.99 13.66
CA TRP A 513 -7.60 -3.76 13.89
C TRP A 513 -6.93 -4.72 14.86
N LEU A 514 -7.62 -5.16 15.91
CA LEU A 514 -7.01 -5.88 17.04
C LEU A 514 -7.44 -7.35 17.13
N SER A 515 -8.24 -7.84 16.18
CA SER A 515 -8.61 -9.26 16.12
C SER A 515 -7.44 -10.07 15.56
N THR A 516 -6.83 -10.91 16.39
CA THR A 516 -5.73 -11.80 16.01
C THR A 516 -6.16 -12.97 15.12
N LEU A 517 -7.47 -13.22 14.99
CA LEU A 517 -8.03 -14.43 14.40
C LEU A 517 -8.61 -14.24 12.99
N ASP A 518 -8.67 -13.01 12.49
CA ASP A 518 -9.33 -12.73 11.21
C ASP A 518 -8.32 -12.19 10.17
N THR A 519 -7.54 -13.11 9.60
CA THR A 519 -6.61 -12.86 8.48
C THR A 519 -7.31 -12.31 7.23
N THR A 520 -8.64 -12.33 7.18
CA THR A 520 -9.45 -11.88 6.05
C THR A 520 -9.93 -10.43 6.14
N MET A 521 -9.79 -9.76 7.30
CA MET A 521 -10.50 -8.50 7.59
C MET A 521 -9.66 -7.22 7.58
N SER A 522 -8.33 -7.29 7.68
CA SER A 522 -7.46 -6.11 7.45
C SER A 522 -7.31 -5.85 5.95
N LYS A 523 -8.43 -5.54 5.29
CA LYS A 523 -8.57 -5.39 3.83
C LYS A 523 -7.94 -4.13 3.23
N LYS A 524 -7.29 -3.28 4.04
CA LYS A 524 -6.45 -2.18 3.51
C LYS A 524 -5.01 -2.63 3.40
N ILE A 525 -4.60 -2.89 2.17
CA ILE A 525 -3.40 -3.64 1.85
C ILE A 525 -2.15 -2.73 1.97
N MET A 526 -1.52 -2.70 3.15
CA MET A 526 -0.17 -2.14 3.40
C MET A 526 0.98 -2.67 2.51
N THR A 527 1.06 -3.99 2.33
CA THR A 527 2.09 -4.73 1.59
C THR A 527 1.44 -5.64 0.55
N VAL A 528 2.18 -6.03 -0.49
CA VAL A 528 1.66 -6.98 -1.49
C VAL A 528 1.14 -8.26 -0.83
N PRO A 529 -0.07 -8.74 -1.18
CA PRO A 529 -0.72 -9.85 -0.47
C PRO A 529 -0.21 -11.23 -0.93
N TYR A 530 0.86 -11.27 -1.73
CA TYR A 530 1.40 -12.50 -2.31
C TYR A 530 2.87 -12.63 -1.91
N PRO A 531 3.26 -13.69 -1.17
CA PRO A 531 4.66 -13.93 -0.80
C PRO A 531 5.58 -14.02 -2.03
N GLU A 532 5.06 -14.56 -3.14
CA GLU A 532 5.78 -14.70 -4.40
C GLU A 532 6.33 -13.36 -4.93
N LEU A 533 5.61 -12.25 -4.72
CA LEU A 533 6.07 -10.94 -5.16
C LEU A 533 7.29 -10.48 -4.36
N ILE A 534 7.30 -10.70 -3.04
CA ILE A 534 8.42 -10.33 -2.16
C ILE A 534 9.62 -11.25 -2.44
N ASN A 535 9.42 -12.57 -2.46
CA ASN A 535 10.49 -13.56 -2.68
C ASN A 535 11.22 -13.36 -4.01
N THR A 536 10.49 -12.90 -5.04
CA THR A 536 11.08 -12.61 -6.36
C THR A 536 12.05 -11.45 -6.31
N THR A 537 11.82 -10.44 -5.45
CA THR A 537 12.73 -9.28 -5.34
C THR A 537 14.12 -9.64 -4.82
N SER A 538 14.24 -10.72 -4.03
CA SER A 538 15.52 -11.20 -3.47
C SER A 538 16.34 -12.04 -4.44
N HIS A 539 15.81 -12.39 -5.62
CA HIS A 539 16.45 -13.30 -6.57
C HIS A 539 16.50 -12.67 -7.98
N GLU A 540 17.59 -11.98 -8.33
CA GLU A 540 17.71 -11.24 -9.60
C GLU A 540 17.36 -12.07 -10.86
N GLN A 541 17.74 -13.35 -10.89
CA GLN A 541 17.42 -14.27 -12.00
C GLN A 541 15.92 -14.53 -12.21
N SER A 542 15.10 -14.19 -11.21
CA SER A 542 13.65 -14.37 -11.20
C SER A 542 12.93 -13.15 -11.77
N LEU A 543 13.59 -11.99 -11.80
CA LEU A 543 13.04 -10.75 -12.34
C LEU A 543 12.81 -10.89 -13.85
N ASN A 544 11.83 -10.15 -14.36
CA ASN A 544 11.48 -10.10 -15.78
C ASN A 544 11.00 -11.42 -16.39
N THR A 545 10.71 -12.42 -15.55
CA THR A 545 10.13 -13.71 -15.95
C THR A 545 8.75 -13.91 -15.34
N SER A 546 7.88 -14.67 -16.01
CA SER A 546 6.57 -15.03 -15.46
C SER A 546 6.64 -16.35 -14.68
N ARG A 547 6.02 -16.43 -13.50
CA ARG A 547 6.02 -17.63 -12.66
C ARG A 547 4.62 -18.07 -12.29
N LEU A 548 4.40 -19.38 -12.34
CA LEU A 548 3.18 -19.97 -11.80
C LEU A 548 3.40 -20.26 -10.33
N PHE A 549 2.46 -19.82 -9.48
CA PHE A 549 2.45 -20.12 -8.07
C PHE A 549 1.02 -20.45 -7.62
N SER A 550 0.91 -21.18 -6.51
CA SER A 550 -0.36 -21.51 -5.89
C SER A 550 -0.54 -20.66 -4.63
N ASN A 551 -1.73 -20.09 -4.44
CA ASN A 551 -2.09 -19.37 -3.23
C ASN A 551 -3.54 -19.70 -2.88
N ASN A 552 -3.77 -20.18 -1.65
CA ASN A 552 -5.10 -20.60 -1.17
C ASN A 552 -5.84 -21.59 -2.11
N GLY A 553 -5.09 -22.48 -2.78
CA GLY A 553 -5.64 -23.49 -3.70
C GLY A 553 -5.89 -23.00 -5.13
N ASP A 554 -5.81 -21.70 -5.38
CA ASP A 554 -5.88 -21.11 -6.72
C ASP A 554 -4.49 -20.95 -7.34
N THR A 555 -4.38 -21.17 -8.65
CA THR A 555 -3.12 -20.96 -9.39
C THR A 555 -3.10 -19.59 -10.04
N TYR A 556 -1.99 -18.88 -9.88
CA TYR A 556 -1.76 -17.54 -10.42
C TYR A 556 -0.50 -17.51 -11.26
N LEU A 557 -0.43 -16.54 -12.18
CA LEU A 557 0.76 -16.15 -12.90
C LEU A 557 1.25 -14.81 -12.33
N SER A 558 2.47 -14.79 -11.79
CA SER A 558 3.14 -13.57 -11.34
C SER A 558 4.16 -13.07 -12.37
N TYR A 559 4.43 -11.77 -12.34
CA TYR A 559 5.55 -11.14 -13.02
C TYR A 559 6.06 -9.96 -12.18
N VAL A 560 7.39 -9.83 -12.06
CA VAL A 560 8.03 -8.75 -11.31
C VAL A 560 9.09 -8.07 -12.17
N TYR A 561 9.01 -6.75 -12.22
CA TYR A 561 9.95 -5.86 -12.90
C TYR A 561 10.54 -4.88 -11.87
N GLN A 562 11.86 -4.70 -11.91
CA GLN A 562 12.55 -3.70 -11.09
C GLN A 562 12.59 -2.39 -11.89
N LEU A 563 12.07 -1.31 -11.32
CA LEU A 563 12.08 0.01 -11.97
C LEU A 563 13.50 0.58 -11.96
N ASP A 564 13.98 1.06 -13.10
CA ASP A 564 15.32 1.63 -13.23
C ASP A 564 15.31 3.09 -12.75
N ARG A 565 15.90 3.35 -11.58
CA ARG A 565 15.86 4.67 -10.92
C ARG A 565 17.22 5.25 -10.58
N GLY A 566 18.32 4.67 -11.08
CA GLY A 566 19.67 5.17 -10.83
C GLY A 566 20.11 5.23 -9.35
N ASN A 567 19.37 4.60 -8.42
CA ASN A 567 19.63 4.64 -6.98
C ASN A 567 19.39 3.27 -6.31
N LYS A 568 20.03 2.99 -5.17
CA LYS A 568 20.06 1.66 -4.51
C LYS A 568 18.74 1.13 -3.96
N ASN A 569 17.71 1.98 -3.81
CA ASN A 569 16.38 1.57 -3.35
C ASN A 569 15.43 1.49 -4.54
N SER A 570 15.43 0.35 -5.22
CA SER A 570 14.55 0.13 -6.37
C SER A 570 13.11 -0.15 -5.92
N ASP A 571 12.16 0.52 -6.56
CA ASP A 571 10.76 0.15 -6.50
C ASP A 571 10.48 -0.93 -7.56
N TYR A 572 9.44 -1.72 -7.33
CA TYR A 572 9.08 -2.87 -8.16
C TYR A 572 7.67 -2.71 -8.71
N PHE A 573 7.52 -3.12 -9.96
CA PHE A 573 6.23 -3.34 -10.60
C PHE A 573 5.90 -4.83 -10.54
N GLY A 574 4.73 -5.16 -10.00
CA GLY A 574 4.28 -6.53 -9.79
C GLY A 574 2.93 -6.76 -10.42
N VAL A 575 2.77 -7.91 -11.08
CA VAL A 575 1.52 -8.34 -11.69
C VAL A 575 1.17 -9.71 -11.14
N VAL A 576 -0.09 -9.92 -10.77
CA VAL A 576 -0.63 -11.22 -10.38
C VAL A 576 -1.97 -11.44 -11.09
N VAL A 577 -2.02 -12.45 -11.95
CA VAL A 577 -3.21 -12.76 -12.75
C VAL A 577 -3.63 -14.21 -12.47
N PRO A 578 -4.91 -14.49 -12.17
CA PRO A 578 -5.40 -15.87 -12.06
C PRO A 578 -5.07 -16.66 -13.33
N ALA A 579 -4.46 -17.85 -13.20
CA ALA A 579 -3.98 -18.62 -14.34
C ALA A 579 -5.11 -18.97 -15.32
N LYS A 580 -6.35 -19.12 -14.82
CA LYS A 580 -7.56 -19.30 -15.65
C LYS A 580 -7.83 -18.14 -16.62
N ASN A 581 -7.50 -16.90 -16.24
CA ASN A 581 -7.70 -15.71 -17.08
C ASN A 581 -6.66 -15.66 -18.23
N VAL A 582 -5.45 -16.18 -17.99
CA VAL A 582 -4.40 -16.27 -19.00
C VAL A 582 -4.59 -17.48 -19.92
N LEU A 583 -4.91 -18.63 -19.34
CA LEU A 583 -4.98 -19.91 -20.04
C LEU A 583 -6.37 -20.23 -20.62
N GLY A 584 -7.41 -19.46 -20.29
CA GLY A 584 -8.79 -19.71 -20.71
C GLY A 584 -8.93 -19.81 -22.23
N SER A 585 -8.33 -18.87 -22.99
CA SER A 585 -8.36 -18.88 -24.46
C SER A 585 -7.64 -20.10 -25.08
N ALA A 586 -6.57 -20.58 -24.43
CA ALA A 586 -5.88 -21.81 -24.82
C ALA A 586 -6.76 -23.04 -24.57
N MET A 587 -7.56 -23.04 -23.51
CA MET A 587 -8.48 -24.15 -23.17
C MET A 587 -9.70 -24.20 -24.09
N ASP A 588 -10.22 -23.06 -24.53
CA ASP A 588 -11.34 -23.00 -25.50
C ASP A 588 -10.93 -23.56 -26.87
N THR A 589 -9.72 -23.21 -27.33
CA THR A 589 -9.15 -23.77 -28.57
C THR A 589 -8.96 -25.28 -28.45
N LEU A 590 -8.47 -25.75 -27.28
CA LEU A 590 -8.30 -27.18 -27.01
C LEU A 590 -9.63 -27.94 -27.05
N ARG A 591 -10.69 -27.38 -26.46
CA ARG A 591 -12.04 -27.98 -26.45
C ARG A 591 -12.55 -28.19 -27.88
N SER A 592 -12.37 -27.19 -28.75
CA SER A 592 -12.73 -27.29 -30.16
C SER A 592 -11.91 -28.37 -30.89
N SER A 593 -10.60 -28.45 -30.64
CA SER A 593 -9.74 -29.48 -31.23
C SER A 593 -10.10 -30.89 -30.78
N ILE A 594 -10.44 -31.09 -29.50
CA ILE A 594 -10.89 -32.39 -28.97
C ILE A 594 -12.19 -32.81 -29.66
N LEU A 595 -13.17 -31.92 -29.79
CA LEU A 595 -14.44 -32.21 -30.47
C LEU A 595 -14.22 -32.58 -31.94
N LEU A 596 -13.35 -31.85 -32.64
CA LEU A 596 -13.01 -32.14 -34.03
C LEU A 596 -12.30 -33.49 -34.17
N MET A 597 -11.34 -33.81 -33.30
CA MET A 597 -10.65 -35.11 -33.31
C MET A 597 -11.58 -36.27 -32.97
N LEU A 598 -12.50 -36.10 -32.02
CA LEU A 598 -13.55 -37.09 -31.76
C LEU A 598 -14.41 -37.31 -32.99
N GLY A 599 -14.79 -36.24 -33.71
CA GLY A 599 -15.50 -36.33 -34.98
C GLY A 599 -14.73 -37.10 -36.05
N VAL A 600 -13.43 -36.83 -36.20
CA VAL A 600 -12.55 -37.55 -37.14
C VAL A 600 -12.40 -39.03 -36.76
N LEU A 601 -12.26 -39.36 -35.47
CA LEU A 601 -12.20 -40.74 -35.01
C LEU A 601 -13.51 -41.50 -35.28
N ILE A 602 -14.66 -40.85 -35.07
CA ILE A 602 -15.97 -41.42 -35.42
C ILE A 602 -16.08 -41.62 -36.93
N LEU A 603 -15.64 -40.65 -37.75
CA LEU A 603 -15.64 -40.78 -39.21
C LEU A 603 -14.71 -41.93 -39.67
N LEU A 604 -13.52 -42.04 -39.09
CA LEU A 604 -12.58 -43.14 -39.37
C LEU A 604 -13.17 -44.49 -38.97
N LEU A 605 -13.88 -44.58 -37.84
CA LEU A 605 -14.60 -45.78 -37.45
C LEU A 605 -15.64 -46.17 -38.51
N ILE A 606 -16.45 -45.20 -38.97
CA ILE A 606 -17.45 -45.41 -40.02
C ILE A 606 -16.78 -45.86 -41.32
N LEU A 607 -15.73 -45.18 -41.77
CA LEU A 607 -14.98 -45.53 -42.99
C LEU A 607 -14.35 -46.92 -42.90
N THR A 608 -13.73 -47.25 -41.77
CA THR A 608 -13.12 -48.57 -41.55
C THR A 608 -14.18 -49.67 -41.66
N VAL A 609 -15.38 -49.44 -41.12
CA VAL A 609 -16.51 -50.37 -41.26
C VAL A 609 -16.99 -50.45 -42.72
N VAL A 610 -17.19 -49.31 -43.39
CA VAL A 610 -17.68 -49.23 -44.78
C VAL A 610 -16.72 -49.89 -45.77
N PHE A 611 -15.41 -49.66 -45.66
CA PHE A 611 -14.40 -50.20 -46.58
C PHE A 611 -13.96 -51.64 -46.24
N ALA A 612 -14.04 -52.06 -44.97
CA ALA A 612 -13.81 -53.47 -44.61
C ALA A 612 -14.89 -54.41 -45.17
N ASN A 613 -16.13 -53.92 -45.33
CA ASN A 613 -17.26 -54.71 -45.83
C ASN A 613 -17.08 -55.26 -47.27
N PRO A 614 -16.68 -54.47 -48.29
CA PRO A 614 -16.44 -54.98 -49.65
C PRO A 614 -15.20 -55.87 -49.76
N ILE A 615 -14.12 -55.60 -49.01
CA ILE A 615 -12.92 -56.47 -49.00
C ILE A 615 -13.26 -57.86 -48.42
N ALA A 616 -14.06 -57.90 -47.34
CA ALA A 616 -14.56 -59.15 -46.76
C ALA A 616 -15.58 -59.88 -47.66
N SER A 617 -16.22 -59.19 -48.62
CA SER A 617 -17.16 -59.79 -49.57
C SER A 617 -16.44 -60.35 -50.81
N VAL A 618 -15.39 -59.69 -51.31
CA VAL A 618 -14.54 -60.17 -52.40
C VAL A 618 -13.70 -61.37 -51.97
N ALA A 619 -13.15 -61.37 -50.76
CA ALA A 619 -12.49 -62.55 -50.18
C ALA A 619 -13.45 -63.74 -50.02
N ARG A 620 -14.72 -63.48 -49.67
CA ARG A 620 -15.77 -64.52 -49.66
C ARG A 620 -16.08 -65.06 -51.06
N LYS A 621 -16.08 -64.22 -52.10
CA LYS A 621 -16.32 -64.64 -53.50
C LYS A 621 -15.15 -65.41 -54.12
N THR A 622 -13.90 -65.07 -53.81
CA THR A 622 -12.72 -65.80 -54.32
C THR A 622 -12.53 -67.16 -53.67
N PHE A 623 -12.93 -67.34 -52.40
CA PHE A 623 -13.01 -68.65 -51.75
C PHE A 623 -14.26 -69.47 -52.14
N ALA A 624 -15.26 -68.84 -52.76
CA ALA A 624 -16.43 -69.53 -53.31
C ALA A 624 -16.16 -70.11 -54.73
N PHE A 625 -15.09 -69.67 -55.40
CA PHE A 625 -14.67 -70.17 -56.73
C PHE A 625 -13.46 -71.13 -56.68
N LYS A 626 -13.10 -71.62 -55.48
CA LYS A 626 -12.09 -72.67 -55.27
C LYS A 626 -12.69 -73.88 -54.57
#